data_AF-A0A3A9FP12-F1
#
_entry.id   AF-A0A3A9FP12-F1
#
_cell.length_a   1.000
_cell.length_b   1.000
_cell.length_c   1.000
_cell.angle_alpha   90.00
_cell.angle_beta   90.00
_cell.angle_gamma   90.00
#
_symmetry.space_group_name_H-M   'P 1'
#
loop_
_entity.id
_entity.type
_entity.pdbx_description
1 polymer ?
#
loop_
_entity_poly.entity_id
_entity_poly.type
_entity_poly.pdbx_seq_one_letter_code
_entity_poly.pdbx_strand_id
1 'polypeptide(L)'
;MIVKEKNEGAKIPYTVKGSKITFDDELMVNVQRFERDDPAHIDICRDRFGNLVTGVIPGYAEMYVAQIDIPARAYTETVIDVPAPAAEDQDGEDSASSGGMERQTVQRDAVPFDMNKCTLTLWAVGEEE
;
A
#
# COMPACT_ATOMS: atom_id res chain seq x y z
N MET A 1 -11.49 3.64 6.66
CA MET A 1 -10.54 4.62 6.09
C MET A 1 -10.47 5.80 7.03
N ILE A 2 -9.31 6.43 7.19
CA ILE A 2 -9.14 7.63 8.01
C ILE A 2 -9.27 8.85 7.10
N VAL A 3 -10.13 9.82 7.42
CA VAL A 3 -10.34 11.01 6.60
C VAL A 3 -9.77 12.23 7.31
N LYS A 4 -9.04 13.08 6.58
CA LYS A 4 -8.46 14.32 7.07
C LYS A 4 -8.74 15.46 6.10
N GLU A 5 -9.06 16.62 6.62
CA GLU A 5 -9.13 17.85 5.84
C GLU A 5 -7.87 18.68 6.09
N LYS A 6 -7.20 19.08 5.01
CA LYS A 6 -5.91 19.80 5.10
C LYS A 6 -6.07 21.29 5.40
N ASN A 7 -7.16 21.88 4.93
CA ASN A 7 -7.50 23.30 5.04
C ASN A 7 -9.02 23.48 5.10
N GLU A 8 -9.47 24.67 5.48
CA GLU A 8 -10.90 25.04 5.47
C GLU A 8 -11.40 25.25 4.03
N GLY A 9 -12.69 24.99 3.79
CA GLY A 9 -13.34 25.15 2.47
C GLY A 9 -13.99 23.87 1.95
N ALA A 10 -14.75 23.98 0.87
CA ALA A 10 -15.45 22.84 0.25
C ALA A 10 -14.45 21.79 -0.26
N LYS A 11 -14.71 20.50 0.02
CA LYS A 11 -13.89 19.39 -0.46
C LYS A 11 -14.58 18.71 -1.63
N ILE A 12 -13.79 18.09 -2.50
CA ILE A 12 -14.36 17.28 -3.58
C ILE A 12 -15.27 16.17 -3.01
N PRO A 13 -16.45 15.92 -3.59
CA PRO A 13 -17.26 14.78 -3.19
C PRO A 13 -16.52 13.47 -3.52
N TYR A 14 -16.69 12.48 -2.66
CA TYR A 14 -16.14 11.14 -2.89
C TYR A 14 -17.05 10.06 -2.32
N THR A 15 -16.93 8.85 -2.87
CA THR A 15 -17.59 7.65 -2.36
C THR A 15 -16.58 6.52 -2.18
N VAL A 16 -16.80 5.68 -1.16
CA VAL A 16 -15.96 4.53 -0.88
C VAL A 16 -16.78 3.25 -1.02
N LYS A 17 -16.29 2.29 -1.82
CA LYS A 17 -16.91 0.98 -2.01
C LYS A 17 -15.85 -0.12 -2.01
N GLY A 18 -15.78 -0.86 -0.91
CA GLY A 18 -14.75 -1.89 -0.71
C GLY A 18 -13.36 -1.23 -0.69
N SER A 19 -12.48 -1.66 -1.61
CA SER A 19 -11.13 -1.11 -1.77
C SER A 19 -11.04 0.08 -2.74
N LYS A 20 -12.18 0.59 -3.22
CA LYS A 20 -12.23 1.64 -4.24
C LYS A 20 -12.71 2.96 -3.66
N ILE A 21 -12.10 4.05 -4.11
CA ILE A 21 -12.55 5.43 -3.87
C ILE A 21 -12.88 6.03 -5.23
N THR A 22 -14.05 6.63 -5.37
CA THR A 22 -14.43 7.41 -6.56
C THR A 22 -14.57 8.86 -6.16
N PHE A 23 -13.86 9.75 -6.84
CA PHE A 23 -13.92 11.20 -6.66
C PHE A 23 -14.80 11.80 -7.74
N ASP A 24 -15.76 12.64 -7.34
CA ASP A 24 -16.63 13.43 -8.23
C ASP A 24 -17.40 12.64 -9.31
N ASP A 25 -17.63 11.34 -9.05
CA ASP A 25 -18.13 10.38 -10.04
C ASP A 25 -17.28 10.27 -11.34
N GLU A 26 -16.08 10.85 -11.34
CA GLU A 26 -15.21 10.98 -12.50
C GLU A 26 -14.04 9.99 -12.42
N LEU A 27 -13.30 10.00 -11.32
CA LEU A 27 -12.05 9.24 -11.18
C LEU A 27 -12.15 8.22 -10.05
N MET A 28 -12.06 6.94 -10.41
CA MET A 28 -12.03 5.82 -9.47
C MET A 28 -10.62 5.24 -9.33
N VAL A 29 -10.17 5.09 -8.07
CA VAL A 29 -8.91 4.46 -7.70
C VAL A 29 -9.19 3.21 -6.88
N ASN A 30 -8.66 2.05 -7.33
CA ASN A 30 -8.64 0.84 -6.51
C ASN A 30 -7.38 0.82 -5.64
N VAL A 31 -7.52 1.30 -4.40
CA VAL A 31 -6.43 1.51 -3.43
C VAL A 31 -5.64 0.22 -3.17
N GLN A 32 -6.32 -0.93 -3.10
CA GLN A 32 -5.67 -2.23 -2.86
C GLN A 32 -4.61 -2.58 -3.92
N ARG A 33 -4.74 -2.09 -5.17
CA ARG A 33 -3.76 -2.37 -6.23
C ARG A 33 -2.41 -1.68 -5.99
N PHE A 34 -2.37 -0.68 -5.11
CA PHE A 34 -1.20 0.12 -4.80
C PHE A 34 -0.51 -0.28 -3.49
N GLU A 35 -1.05 -1.22 -2.71
CA GLU A 35 -0.35 -1.76 -1.54
C GLU A 35 0.94 -2.48 -1.97
N ARG A 36 2.05 -2.14 -1.30
CA ARG A 36 3.40 -2.68 -1.51
C ARG A 36 4.05 -2.94 -0.15
N ASP A 37 5.27 -3.48 -0.18
CA ASP A 37 6.05 -3.67 1.05
C ASP A 37 6.51 -2.35 1.67
N ASP A 38 6.59 -1.29 0.85
CA ASP A 38 6.78 0.09 1.30
C ASP A 38 5.46 0.88 1.27
N PRO A 39 5.33 1.95 2.08
CA PRO A 39 4.18 2.85 2.00
C PRO A 39 4.06 3.50 0.62
N ALA A 40 2.83 3.69 0.16
CA ALA A 40 2.53 4.34 -1.11
C ALA A 40 1.64 5.57 -0.89
N HIS A 41 1.80 6.58 -1.76
CA HIS A 41 0.92 7.73 -1.83
C HIS A 41 0.34 7.84 -3.25
N ILE A 42 -0.92 8.27 -3.33
CA ILE A 42 -1.58 8.58 -4.60
C ILE A 42 -2.13 9.99 -4.49
N ASP A 43 -1.56 10.91 -5.25
CA ASP A 43 -2.08 12.27 -5.36
C ASP A 43 -3.22 12.32 -6.38
N ILE A 44 -4.22 13.13 -6.10
CA ILE A 44 -5.32 13.44 -7.00
C ILE A 44 -5.33 14.95 -7.19
N CYS A 45 -5.20 15.38 -8.45
CA CYS A 45 -5.18 16.78 -8.83
C CYS A 45 -6.27 17.08 -9.86
N ARG A 46 -6.64 18.36 -10.01
CA ARG A 46 -7.35 18.86 -11.20
C ARG A 46 -6.34 19.40 -12.20
N ASP A 47 -6.52 19.04 -13.46
CA ASP A 47 -5.77 19.61 -14.58
C ASP A 47 -6.33 20.97 -15.00
N ARG A 48 -5.64 21.63 -15.93
CA ARG A 48 -6.02 22.95 -16.48
C ARG A 48 -7.39 23.00 -17.16
N PHE A 49 -7.97 21.85 -17.48
CA PHE A 49 -9.28 21.71 -18.10
C PHE A 49 -10.35 21.29 -17.08
N GLY A 50 -9.99 21.17 -15.80
CA GLY A 50 -10.88 20.80 -14.71
C GLY A 50 -11.01 19.30 -14.49
N ASN A 51 -10.34 18.43 -15.27
CA ASN A 51 -10.46 16.98 -15.12
C ASN A 51 -9.57 16.47 -13.99
N LEU A 52 -10.00 15.38 -13.35
CA LEU A 52 -9.23 14.70 -12.33
C LEU A 52 -8.13 13.82 -12.91
N VAL A 53 -6.94 13.96 -12.34
CA VAL A 53 -5.74 13.23 -12.74
C VAL A 53 -5.05 12.64 -11.52
N THR A 54 -4.46 11.46 -11.68
CA THR A 54 -3.62 10.86 -10.64
C THR A 54 -2.18 11.34 -10.78
N GLY A 55 -1.59 11.77 -9.67
CA GLY A 55 -0.22 12.24 -9.59
C GLY A 55 -0.06 13.73 -9.85
N VAL A 56 1.16 14.20 -9.62
CA VAL A 56 1.56 15.60 -9.78
C VAL A 56 2.34 15.69 -11.08
N ILE A 57 1.75 16.32 -12.09
CA ILE A 57 2.36 16.45 -13.41
C ILE A 57 2.70 17.93 -13.61
N PRO A 58 4.00 18.32 -13.56
CA PRO A 58 4.40 19.70 -13.75
C PRO A 58 3.88 20.28 -15.07
N GLY A 59 3.20 21.43 -15.00
CA GLY A 59 2.62 22.09 -16.18
C GLY A 59 1.31 21.46 -16.68
N TYR A 60 0.72 20.52 -15.95
CA TYR A 60 -0.56 19.89 -16.30
C TYR A 60 -1.51 19.76 -15.10
N ALA A 61 -1.02 19.27 -13.96
CA ALA A 61 -1.77 19.23 -12.70
C ALA A 61 -1.64 20.59 -11.99
N GLU A 62 -2.74 21.34 -11.90
CA GLU A 62 -2.74 22.73 -11.42
C GLU A 62 -3.20 22.86 -9.97
N MET A 63 -4.06 21.96 -9.50
CA MET A 63 -4.64 22.05 -8.15
C MET A 63 -4.66 20.69 -7.45
N TYR A 64 -4.10 20.63 -6.24
CA TYR A 64 -4.23 19.45 -5.37
C TYR A 64 -5.64 19.36 -4.79
N VAL A 65 -6.22 18.16 -4.86
CA VAL A 65 -7.58 17.89 -4.41
C VAL A 65 -7.60 16.86 -3.29
N ALA A 66 -6.86 15.76 -3.48
CA ALA A 66 -6.78 14.70 -2.50
C ALA A 66 -5.44 13.98 -2.53
N GLN A 67 -5.12 13.29 -1.44
CA GLN A 67 -3.98 12.38 -1.33
C GLN A 67 -4.43 11.13 -0.56
N ILE A 68 -4.13 9.96 -1.10
CA ILE A 68 -4.38 8.68 -0.45
C ILE A 68 -3.04 8.12 0.04
N ASP A 69 -2.88 8.01 1.35
CA ASP A 69 -1.74 7.34 1.98
C ASP A 69 -2.11 5.88 2.29
N ILE A 70 -1.28 4.97 1.80
CA ILE A 70 -1.41 3.52 1.94
C ILE A 70 -0.21 3.04 2.76
N PRO A 71 -0.43 2.40 3.92
CA PRO A 71 0.67 1.88 4.72
C PRO A 71 1.38 0.72 3.99
N ALA A 72 2.61 0.44 4.42
CA ALA A 72 3.32 -0.78 4.05
C ALA A 72 2.49 -2.03 4.37
N ARG A 73 2.63 -3.06 3.52
CA ARG A 73 2.02 -4.37 3.74
C ARG A 73 2.50 -4.98 5.04
N ALA A 74 1.55 -5.48 5.83
CA ALA A 74 1.84 -6.21 7.05
C ALA A 74 2.01 -7.71 6.76
N TYR A 75 2.89 -8.35 7.53
CA TYR A 75 3.16 -9.79 7.47
C TYR A 75 3.00 -10.40 8.86
N THR A 76 2.44 -11.61 8.91
CA THR A 76 2.51 -12.47 10.10
C THR A 76 3.71 -13.39 9.96
N GLU A 77 4.57 -13.41 10.97
CA GLU A 77 5.78 -14.23 11.00
C GLU A 77 5.55 -15.47 11.85
N THR A 78 5.86 -16.64 11.30
CA THR A 78 5.78 -17.92 12.01
C THR A 78 7.13 -18.61 11.94
N VAL A 79 7.68 -18.97 13.09
CA VAL A 79 8.90 -19.79 13.16
C VAL A 79 8.51 -21.23 12.88
N ILE A 80 9.14 -21.83 11.87
CA ILE A 80 8.97 -23.23 11.51
C ILE A 80 10.30 -23.96 11.70
N ASP A 81 10.24 -25.09 12.41
CA ASP A 81 11.37 -25.98 12.54
C ASP A 81 11.49 -26.79 11.26
N VAL A 82 12.60 -26.61 10.54
CA VAL A 82 12.85 -27.36 9.29
C VAL A 82 13.76 -28.53 9.63
N PRO A 83 13.34 -29.78 9.33
CA PRO A 83 14.21 -30.93 9.52
C PRO A 83 15.48 -30.74 8.68
N ALA A 84 16.62 -31.13 9.24
CA ALA A 84 17.90 -31.05 8.53
C ALA A 84 17.77 -31.74 7.16
N PRO A 85 18.35 -31.15 6.08
CA PRO A 85 18.34 -31.80 4.78
C PRO A 85 18.91 -33.21 4.95
N ALA A 86 18.20 -34.21 4.45
CA ALA A 86 18.73 -35.56 4.39
C ALA A 86 20.08 -35.47 3.66
N ALA A 87 21.14 -35.99 4.29
CA ALA A 87 22.44 -36.04 3.67
C ALA A 87 22.29 -36.77 2.33
N GLU A 88 22.40 -36.05 1.22
CA GLU A 88 22.65 -36.69 -0.06
C GLU A 88 24.08 -37.24 0.04
N ASP A 89 24.22 -38.55 -0.18
CA ASP A 89 25.48 -39.28 -0.10
C ASP A 89 26.54 -38.64 -1.02
N GLN A 90 27.30 -37.67 -0.50
CA GLN A 90 28.55 -37.23 -1.09
C GLN A 90 29.65 -38.07 -0.46
N ASP A 91 30.03 -39.11 -1.20
CA ASP A 91 31.16 -39.98 -0.95
C ASP A 91 32.45 -39.13 -0.92
N GLY A 92 32.98 -38.86 0.29
CA GLY A 92 34.10 -37.96 0.50
C GLY A 92 34.52 -37.87 1.96
N GLU A 93 35.40 -38.77 2.35
CA GLU A 93 36.02 -38.93 3.67
C GLU A 93 36.67 -37.65 4.21
N ASP A 94 36.12 -37.04 5.28
CA ASP A 94 36.89 -36.63 6.47
C ASP A 94 36.01 -36.10 7.63
N SER A 95 36.54 -36.29 8.84
CA SER A 95 35.85 -36.42 10.13
C SER A 95 35.38 -35.12 10.83
N ALA A 96 34.42 -35.30 11.75
CA ALA A 96 34.08 -34.49 12.94
C ALA A 96 33.07 -33.31 12.82
N SER A 97 31.81 -33.55 13.17
CA SER A 97 31.20 -33.09 14.43
C SER A 97 29.72 -33.48 14.51
N SER A 98 29.38 -34.17 15.59
CA SER A 98 28.00 -34.45 16.01
C SER A 98 27.26 -33.16 16.33
N GLY A 99 26.06 -32.99 15.77
CA GLY A 99 25.14 -31.92 16.15
C GLY A 99 24.11 -31.66 15.05
N GLY A 100 23.06 -32.49 15.00
CA GLY A 100 21.86 -32.19 14.23
C GLY A 100 21.20 -30.95 14.82
N MET A 101 21.66 -29.77 14.38
CA MET A 101 21.14 -28.50 14.85
C MET A 101 19.88 -28.22 14.02
N GLU A 102 18.72 -28.36 14.66
CA GLU A 102 17.42 -27.97 14.10
C GLU A 102 17.54 -26.55 13.53
N ARG A 103 17.35 -26.41 12.21
CA ARG A 103 17.38 -25.10 11.56
C ARG A 103 15.97 -24.53 11.64
N GLN A 104 15.81 -23.49 12.44
CA GLN A 104 14.60 -22.69 12.45
C GLN A 104 14.60 -21.75 11.24
N THR A 105 13.48 -21.68 10.53
CA THR A 105 13.26 -20.68 9.47
C THR A 105 12.02 -19.87 9.76
N VAL A 106 11.95 -18.65 9.23
CA VAL A 106 10.79 -17.74 9.43
C VAL A 106 9.96 -17.74 8.16
N GLN A 107 8.73 -18.23 8.25
CA GLN A 107 7.72 -18.06 7.21
C GLN A 107 7.02 -16.72 7.41
N ARG A 108 6.82 -15.96 6.32
CA ARG A 108 6.13 -14.66 6.33
C ARG A 108 4.90 -14.74 5.44
N ASP A 109 3.72 -14.62 6.04
CA ASP A 109 2.44 -14.63 5.33
C ASP A 109 1.86 -13.22 5.27
N ALA A 110 1.46 -12.78 4.08
CA ALA A 110 0.90 -11.45 3.86
C ALA A 110 -0.48 -11.32 4.51
N VAL A 111 -0.67 -10.28 5.32
CA VAL A 111 -1.98 -9.93 5.88
C VAL A 111 -2.88 -9.37 4.76
N PRO A 112 -4.18 -9.71 4.73
CA PRO A 112 -5.11 -9.13 3.77
C PRO A 112 -5.18 -7.60 3.86
N PHE A 113 -5.29 -6.95 2.70
CA PHE A 113 -5.43 -5.49 2.59
C PHE A 113 -6.61 -4.97 3.43
N ASP A 114 -6.36 -3.90 4.19
CA ASP A 114 -7.34 -3.25 5.05
C ASP A 114 -7.48 -1.76 4.72
N MET A 115 -8.60 -1.42 4.08
CA MET A 115 -8.97 -0.04 3.73
C MET A 115 -9.07 0.88 4.96
N ASN A 116 -9.23 0.33 6.16
CA ASN A 116 -9.31 1.13 7.39
C ASN A 116 -7.98 1.73 7.82
N LYS A 117 -6.86 1.16 7.37
CA LYS A 117 -5.53 1.67 7.66
C LYS A 117 -5.06 2.75 6.69
N CYS A 118 -5.76 2.94 5.58
CA CYS A 118 -5.45 3.99 4.61
C CYS A 118 -5.95 5.36 5.10
N THR A 119 -5.23 6.42 4.76
CA THR A 119 -5.63 7.81 5.05
C THR A 119 -5.99 8.54 3.75
N LEU A 120 -7.13 9.20 3.74
CA LEU A 120 -7.52 10.15 2.69
C LEU A 120 -7.38 11.56 3.25
N THR A 121 -6.48 12.35 2.68
CA THR A 121 -6.34 13.78 2.96
C THR A 121 -7.01 14.57 1.84
N LEU A 122 -7.84 15.55 2.19
CA LEU A 122 -8.61 16.37 1.24
C LEU A 122 -8.23 17.85 1.35
N TRP A 123 -8.09 18.50 0.20
CA TRP A 123 -7.86 19.93 0.06
C TRP A 123 -9.12 20.64 -0.42
N ALA A 124 -9.26 21.89 -0.02
CA ALA A 124 -10.31 22.77 -0.50
C ALA A 124 -10.18 22.95 -2.01
N VAL A 125 -11.26 22.64 -2.71
CA VAL A 125 -11.50 23.02 -4.10
C VAL A 125 -12.32 24.31 -4.03
N GLY A 126 -11.90 25.36 -4.71
CA GLY A 126 -12.62 26.64 -4.70
C GLY A 126 -14.09 26.46 -5.05
N GLU A 127 -14.95 27.39 -4.66
CA GLU A 127 -16.37 27.34 -5.00
C GLU A 127 -16.54 27.28 -6.52
N GLU A 128 -17.26 26.26 -7.01
CA GLU A 128 -17.76 26.25 -8.38
C GLU A 128 -18.83 27.36 -8.47
N GLU A 129 -18.47 28.49 -9.12
CA GLU A 129 -19.40 29.59 -9.47
C GLU A 129 -20.44 29.17 -10.52
#